data_AF-A0A364H211-F1
#
_entry.id   AF-A0A364H211-F1
#
_cell.length_a   1.000
_cell.length_b   1.000
_cell.length_c   1.000
_cell.angle_alpha   90.00
_cell.angle_beta   90.00
_cell.angle_gamma   90.00
#
_symmetry.space_group_name_H-M   'P 1'
#
loop_
_entity.id
_entity.type
_entity.pdbx_description
1 polymer ?
#
loop_
_entity_poly.entity_id
_entity_poly.type
_entity_poly.pdbx_seq_one_letter_code
_entity_poly.pdbx_strand_id
1 'polypeptide(L)'
;MKVSSGVDATPNEIWTDSGIKQVAFGSDVRPTKDQRLWLQGAFSGLVNCSVAGTDVDITVPDTNDQVKNVVLLNLDGEARTQPGDSGAPVVGKVGGKDVCYGVYGGKVVVGADTYGWFTPFENLFWD
;
A
#
# COMPACT_ATOMS: atom_id res chain seq x y z
N MET A 1 -1.62 14.36 -21.41
CA MET A 1 -0.43 13.58 -21.04
C MET A 1 -0.87 12.13 -20.90
N LYS A 2 -0.23 11.16 -21.56
CA LYS A 2 -0.65 9.75 -21.49
C LYS A 2 -0.07 9.19 -20.19
N VAL A 3 -0.89 9.05 -19.16
CA VAL A 3 -0.47 8.47 -17.87
C VAL A 3 -0.01 7.03 -18.15
N SER A 4 1.20 6.69 -17.72
CA SER A 4 1.73 5.33 -17.90
C SER A 4 0.85 4.34 -17.13
N SER A 5 0.60 3.16 -17.70
CA SER A 5 -0.14 2.08 -17.02
C SER A 5 0.70 1.34 -15.98
N GLY A 6 1.96 1.73 -15.82
CA GLY A 6 2.91 1.08 -14.93
C GLY A 6 4.31 1.69 -14.97
N VAL A 7 5.24 1.09 -14.20
CA VAL A 7 6.66 1.47 -14.17
C VAL A 7 7.55 0.23 -14.20
N ASP A 8 8.77 0.41 -14.72
CA ASP A 8 9.81 -0.58 -14.58
C ASP A 8 10.38 -0.51 -13.16
N ALA A 9 10.33 -1.66 -12.50
CA ALA A 9 10.85 -1.94 -11.19
C ALA A 9 12.30 -2.39 -11.29
N THR A 10 13.28 -1.62 -10.84
CA THR A 10 14.66 -2.10 -10.75
C THR A 10 14.97 -2.53 -9.31
N PRO A 11 15.83 -3.55 -9.12
CA PRO A 11 16.37 -3.86 -7.80
C PRO A 11 17.05 -2.61 -7.24
N ASN A 12 16.61 -2.16 -6.06
CA ASN A 12 17.08 -0.99 -5.28
C ASN A 12 16.40 0.36 -5.53
N GLU A 13 15.57 0.54 -6.57
CA GLU A 13 14.88 1.83 -6.77
C GLU A 13 13.45 1.75 -6.26
N ILE A 14 12.67 0.78 -6.72
CA ILE A 14 11.44 0.28 -6.11
C ILE A 14 11.17 -1.11 -6.75
N TRP A 15 10.56 -2.07 -6.00
CA TRP A 15 9.80 -3.25 -6.46
C TRP A 15 10.47 -4.62 -6.68
N THR A 16 9.97 -5.55 -5.86
CA THR A 16 9.96 -7.01 -5.99
C THR A 16 11.30 -7.73 -5.82
N ASP A 17 11.17 -8.92 -5.27
CA ASP A 17 12.18 -9.93 -4.92
C ASP A 17 13.21 -10.31 -5.99
N SER A 18 13.07 -9.88 -7.26
CA SER A 18 14.07 -10.17 -8.29
C SER A 18 13.86 -9.42 -9.62
N GLY A 19 14.91 -8.79 -10.15
CA GLY A 19 15.05 -8.38 -11.56
C GLY A 19 14.23 -7.15 -11.98
N ILE A 20 14.41 -6.74 -13.25
CA ILE A 20 13.57 -5.70 -13.86
C ILE A 20 12.18 -6.29 -14.08
N LYS A 21 11.17 -5.77 -13.39
CA LYS A 21 9.77 -6.19 -13.56
C LYS A 21 8.89 -5.03 -14.02
N GLN A 22 7.84 -5.34 -14.78
CA GLN A 22 6.81 -4.34 -15.07
C GLN A 22 5.76 -4.38 -13.98
N VAL A 23 5.52 -3.24 -13.37
CA VAL A 23 4.53 -3.05 -12.30
C VAL A 23 3.35 -2.34 -12.89
N ALA A 24 2.18 -2.97 -12.89
CA ALA A 24 0.96 -2.29 -13.27
C ALA A 24 0.47 -1.39 -12.13
N PHE A 25 -0.01 -0.19 -12.44
CA PHE A 25 -0.81 0.58 -11.50
C PHE A 25 -2.22 -0.02 -11.47
N GLY A 26 -2.67 -0.41 -10.29
CA GLY A 26 -3.96 -1.05 -10.05
C GLY A 26 -5.13 -0.07 -10.05
N SER A 27 -5.14 0.94 -10.94
CA SER A 27 -6.22 1.94 -10.99
C SER A 27 -7.62 1.33 -11.21
N ASP A 28 -7.67 0.12 -11.79
CA ASP A 28 -8.91 -0.64 -12.04
C ASP A 28 -9.02 -1.90 -11.17
N VAL A 29 -8.12 -2.10 -10.21
CA VAL A 29 -8.03 -3.32 -9.42
C VAL A 29 -7.91 -2.96 -7.94
N ARG A 30 -9.03 -2.93 -7.24
CA ARG A 30 -9.07 -2.88 -5.77
C ARG A 30 -8.61 -4.23 -5.21
N PRO A 31 -7.80 -4.26 -4.15
CA PRO A 31 -7.49 -5.53 -3.52
C PRO A 31 -8.70 -6.01 -2.73
N THR A 32 -8.82 -7.32 -2.57
CA THR A 32 -9.93 -7.97 -1.87
C THR A 32 -9.56 -8.28 -0.42
N LYS A 33 -10.54 -8.42 0.46
CA LYS A 33 -10.31 -8.83 1.85
C LYS A 33 -9.50 -10.12 1.92
N ASP A 34 -8.60 -10.21 2.89
CA ASP A 34 -7.66 -11.31 3.12
C ASP A 34 -6.58 -11.49 2.04
N GLN A 35 -6.60 -10.68 0.98
CA GLN A 35 -5.56 -10.71 -0.05
C GLN A 35 -4.19 -10.39 0.56
N ARG A 36 -3.21 -11.21 0.18
CA ARG A 36 -1.80 -11.05 0.59
C ARG A 36 -1.14 -9.95 -0.23
N LEU A 37 -0.56 -9.01 0.49
CA LEU A 37 0.15 -7.86 -0.05
C LEU A 37 1.50 -7.74 0.65
N TRP A 38 2.34 -6.87 0.13
CA TRP A 38 3.56 -6.44 0.78
C TRP A 38 3.76 -4.94 0.57
N LEU A 39 4.30 -4.29 1.58
CA LEU A 39 4.80 -2.92 1.49
C LEU A 39 6.33 -2.96 1.47
N GLN A 40 6.92 -2.04 0.72
CA GLN A 40 8.36 -1.87 0.71
C GLN A 40 8.69 -0.54 1.40
N GLY A 41 8.75 -0.59 2.73
CA GLY A 41 9.09 0.54 3.57
C GLY A 41 10.55 0.93 3.37
N ALA A 42 10.82 2.23 3.31
CA ALA A 42 12.19 2.74 3.17
C ALA A 42 13.09 2.28 4.32
N PHE A 43 12.53 2.10 5.53
CA PHE A 43 13.26 1.69 6.72
C PHE A 43 12.97 0.24 7.12
N SER A 44 11.73 -0.21 6.92
CA SER A 44 11.35 -1.58 7.31
C SER A 44 11.69 -2.63 6.27
N GLY A 45 12.11 -2.23 5.08
CA GLY A 45 12.28 -3.14 3.95
C GLY A 45 10.94 -3.76 3.56
N LEU A 46 10.95 -5.05 3.24
CA LEU A 46 9.75 -5.78 2.84
C LEU A 46 8.92 -6.17 4.08
N VAL A 47 7.70 -5.62 4.20
CA VAL A 47 6.75 -6.04 5.24
C VAL A 47 5.55 -6.70 4.58
N ASN A 48 5.31 -7.95 4.96
CA ASN A 48 4.15 -8.70 4.49
C ASN A 48 2.89 -8.26 5.23
N CYS A 49 1.77 -8.23 4.53
CA CYS A 49 0.49 -7.84 5.09
C CYS A 49 -0.68 -8.55 4.40
N SER A 50 -1.87 -8.40 4.98
CA SER A 50 -3.13 -8.82 4.37
C SER A 50 -4.18 -7.73 4.48
N VAL A 51 -5.10 -7.68 3.51
CA VAL A 51 -6.20 -6.71 3.52
C VAL A 51 -7.18 -7.05 4.64
N ALA A 52 -7.34 -6.12 5.59
CA ALA A 52 -8.33 -6.22 6.66
C ALA A 52 -9.70 -5.71 6.23
N GLY A 53 -9.74 -4.63 5.45
CA GLY A 53 -10.96 -4.00 4.96
C GLY A 53 -10.70 -3.00 3.84
N THR A 54 -11.71 -2.73 3.03
CA THR A 54 -11.66 -1.81 1.88
C THR A 54 -12.68 -0.69 2.08
N ASP A 55 -12.45 0.45 1.42
CA ASP A 55 -13.35 1.60 1.40
C ASP A 55 -13.71 2.12 2.79
N VAL A 56 -12.71 2.20 3.66
CA VAL A 56 -12.86 2.65 5.05
C VAL A 56 -12.53 4.13 5.16
N ASP A 57 -13.32 4.88 5.92
CA ASP A 57 -13.00 6.25 6.31
C ASP A 57 -12.26 6.24 7.66
N ILE A 58 -11.15 6.95 7.73
CA ILE A 58 -10.29 7.01 8.92
C ILE A 58 -10.01 8.45 9.36
N THR A 59 -9.62 8.59 10.62
CA THR A 59 -9.04 9.82 11.17
C THR A 59 -7.60 9.55 11.58
N VAL A 60 -6.66 10.32 11.06
CA VAL A 60 -5.23 10.16 11.35
C VAL A 60 -4.96 10.64 12.79
N PRO A 61 -4.37 9.80 13.68
CA PRO A 61 -4.26 10.13 15.11
C PRO A 61 -3.47 11.41 15.42
N ASP A 62 -2.45 11.74 14.62
CA ASP A 62 -1.53 12.84 14.90
C ASP A 62 -1.97 14.17 14.30
N THR A 63 -2.65 14.14 13.14
CA THR A 63 -3.08 15.36 12.43
C THR A 63 -4.57 15.63 12.56
N ASN A 64 -5.34 14.63 13.01
CA ASN A 64 -6.80 14.65 13.02
C ASN A 64 -7.43 14.82 11.62
N ASP A 65 -6.66 14.54 10.56
CA ASP A 65 -7.14 14.60 9.18
C ASP A 65 -8.08 13.44 8.89
N GLN A 66 -9.16 13.73 8.17
CA GLN A 66 -10.05 12.71 7.64
C GLN A 66 -9.58 12.25 6.27
N VAL A 67 -9.29 10.95 6.16
CA VAL A 67 -8.94 10.31 4.89
C VAL A 67 -10.02 9.30 4.56
N LYS A 68 -10.57 9.40 3.34
CA LYS A 68 -11.71 8.61 2.92
C LYS A 68 -11.33 7.47 2.00
N ASN A 69 -12.12 6.41 2.01
CA ASN A 69 -12.00 5.26 1.12
C ASN A 69 -10.59 4.64 1.10
N VAL A 70 -9.98 4.46 2.27
CA VAL A 70 -8.68 3.80 2.41
C VAL A 70 -8.84 2.28 2.47
N VAL A 71 -7.74 1.57 2.30
CA VAL A 71 -7.67 0.12 2.54
C VAL A 71 -6.88 -0.12 3.82
N LEU A 72 -7.44 -0.91 4.72
CA LEU A 72 -6.81 -1.33 5.97
C LEU A 72 -6.01 -2.61 5.77
N LEU A 73 -4.87 -2.69 6.45
CA LEU A 73 -3.93 -3.79 6.40
C LEU A 73 -3.71 -4.38 7.79
N ASN A 74 -3.83 -5.71 7.89
CA ASN A 74 -3.19 -6.47 8.96
C ASN A 74 -1.70 -6.58 8.61
N LEU A 75 -0.84 -6.07 9.47
CA LEU A 75 0.61 -6.15 9.31
C LEU A 75 1.11 -7.42 10.01
N ASP A 76 1.87 -8.25 9.30
CA ASP A 76 2.32 -9.53 9.84
C ASP A 76 3.57 -9.39 10.72
N GLY A 77 3.53 -9.97 11.93
CA GLY A 77 4.71 -10.24 12.76
C GLY A 77 5.36 -9.03 13.45
N GLU A 78 6.65 -9.16 13.76
CA GLU A 78 7.47 -8.11 14.41
C GLU A 78 7.95 -7.01 13.44
N ALA A 79 7.74 -7.18 12.14
CA ALA A 79 8.07 -6.23 11.09
C ALA A 79 7.11 -5.03 11.15
N ARG A 80 7.31 -4.19 12.15
CA ARG A 80 6.56 -2.95 12.35
C ARG A 80 7.03 -1.96 11.30
N THR A 81 6.12 -1.49 10.45
CA THR A 81 6.37 -0.25 9.71
C THR A 81 6.82 0.82 10.71
N GLN A 82 7.84 1.58 10.34
CA GLN A 82 8.44 2.62 11.16
C GLN A 82 7.99 3.99 10.66
N PRO A 83 8.02 5.03 11.52
CA PRO A 83 7.90 6.40 11.05
C PRO A 83 8.89 6.64 9.90
N GLY A 84 8.39 7.15 8.77
CA GLY A 84 9.17 7.30 7.54
C GLY A 84 8.90 6.26 6.45
N ASP A 85 8.12 5.21 6.73
CA ASP A 85 7.62 4.29 5.68
C ASP A 85 6.38 4.81 4.94
N SER A 86 5.76 5.92 5.40
CA SER A 86 4.67 6.58 4.66
C SER A 86 5.19 7.03 3.29
N GLY A 87 4.39 6.81 2.24
CA GLY A 87 4.86 6.97 0.86
C GLY A 87 5.33 5.66 0.20
N ALA A 88 5.51 4.58 0.98
CA ALA A 88 5.89 3.29 0.44
C ALA A 88 4.77 2.71 -0.47
N PRO A 89 5.13 2.07 -1.60
CA PRO A 89 4.14 1.38 -2.42
C PRO A 89 3.59 0.15 -1.70
N VAL A 90 2.30 -0.09 -1.87
CA VAL A 90 1.63 -1.33 -1.42
C VAL A 90 1.32 -2.19 -2.63
N VAL A 91 1.86 -3.40 -2.61
CA VAL A 91 2.01 -4.26 -3.78
C VAL A 91 1.37 -5.62 -3.53
N GLY A 92 0.81 -6.23 -4.58
CA GLY A 92 0.41 -7.63 -4.58
C GLY A 92 0.55 -8.28 -5.94
N LYS A 93 0.10 -9.54 -6.05
CA LYS A 93 0.02 -10.26 -7.33
C LYS A 93 -1.43 -10.41 -7.80
N VAL A 94 -1.67 -10.23 -9.10
CA VAL A 94 -2.95 -10.54 -9.79
C VAL A 94 -2.65 -11.25 -11.09
N GLY A 95 -3.16 -12.48 -11.26
CA GLY A 95 -2.95 -13.26 -12.48
C GLY A 95 -1.46 -13.44 -12.84
N GLY A 96 -0.58 -13.52 -11.84
CA GLY A 96 0.87 -13.64 -12.02
C GLY A 96 1.63 -12.32 -12.28
N LYS A 97 0.92 -11.18 -12.34
CA LYS A 97 1.52 -9.84 -12.51
C LYS A 97 1.63 -9.12 -11.18
N ASP A 98 2.70 -8.33 -11.01
CA ASP A 98 2.85 -7.44 -9.86
C ASP A 98 2.04 -6.15 -10.08
N VAL A 99 1.26 -5.77 -9.07
CA VAL A 99 0.31 -4.66 -9.12
C VAL A 99 0.51 -3.74 -7.93
N CYS A 100 0.62 -2.44 -8.17
CA CYS A 100 0.53 -1.43 -7.12
C CYS A 100 -0.90 -1.02 -6.86
N TYR A 101 -1.33 -1.23 -5.63
CA TYR A 101 -2.66 -0.83 -5.20
C TYR A 101 -2.69 0.62 -4.73
N GLY A 102 -1.58 1.14 -4.21
CA GLY A 102 -1.54 2.50 -3.69
C GLY A 102 -0.31 2.78 -2.86
N VAL A 103 -0.44 3.79 -2.00
CA VAL A 103 0.65 4.36 -1.22
C VAL A 103 0.32 4.28 0.27
N TYR A 104 1.22 3.69 1.04
CA TYR A 104 1.09 3.50 2.47
C TYR A 104 1.01 4.84 3.20
N GLY A 105 -0.03 5.02 4.02
CA GLY A 105 -0.27 6.25 4.77
C GLY A 105 0.27 6.21 6.20
N GLY A 106 0.36 5.01 6.78
CA GLY A 106 0.87 4.82 8.14
C GLY A 106 -0.01 3.86 8.95
N LYS A 107 0.05 4.00 10.28
CA LYS A 107 -0.80 3.25 11.21
C LYS A 107 -1.99 4.08 11.65
N VAL A 108 -3.10 3.40 11.91
CA VAL A 108 -4.31 4.01 12.43
C VAL A 108 -4.96 3.06 13.44
N VAL A 109 -5.64 3.64 14.44
CA VAL A 109 -6.46 2.89 15.40
C VAL A 109 -7.91 3.00 14.97
N VAL A 110 -8.55 1.86 14.72
CA VAL A 110 -9.98 1.78 14.38
C VAL A 110 -10.65 0.87 15.41
N GLY A 111 -11.50 1.45 16.25
CA GLY A 111 -12.05 0.75 17.41
C GLY A 111 -10.94 0.42 18.43
N ALA A 112 -10.74 -0.87 18.71
CA ALA A 112 -9.70 -1.34 19.64
C ALA A 112 -8.42 -1.82 18.94
N ASP A 113 -8.43 -1.90 17.61
CA ASP A 113 -7.38 -2.54 16.83
C ASP A 113 -6.51 -1.51 16.09
N THR A 114 -5.23 -1.85 15.91
CA THR A 114 -4.29 -1.05 15.13
C THR A 114 -4.06 -1.68 13.77
N TYR A 115 -4.25 -0.90 12.72
CA TYR A 115 -4.06 -1.31 11.33
C TYR A 115 -2.99 -0.47 10.65
N GLY A 116 -2.33 -1.04 9.65
CA GLY A 116 -1.74 -0.22 8.59
C GLY A 116 -2.85 0.27 7.65
N TRP A 117 -2.63 1.37 6.93
CA TRP A 117 -3.56 1.81 5.90
C TRP A 117 -2.83 2.39 4.70
N PHE A 118 -3.47 2.34 3.53
CA PHE A 118 -2.94 2.97 2.33
C PHE A 118 -4.04 3.66 1.52
N THR A 119 -3.66 4.73 0.81
CA THR A 119 -4.52 5.40 -0.16
C THR A 119 -4.38 4.70 -1.50
N PRO A 120 -5.45 4.17 -2.08
CA PRO A 120 -5.36 3.54 -3.39
C PRO A 120 -5.14 4.56 -4.53
N PHE A 121 -4.54 4.14 -5.65
CA PHE A 121 -4.16 5.06 -6.74
C PHE A 121 -5.31 5.87 -7.31
N GLU A 122 -6.49 5.26 -7.47
CA GLU A 122 -7.68 5.93 -7.99
C GLU A 122 -8.19 7.04 -7.07
N ASN A 123 -7.73 7.07 -5.81
CA ASN A 123 -8.06 8.10 -4.84
C ASN A 123 -6.90 9.11 -4.63
N LEU A 124 -5.75 8.94 -5.30
CA LEU A 124 -4.63 9.87 -5.21
C LEU A 124 -4.83 11.06 -6.17
N PHE A 125 -4.84 12.27 -5.60
CA PHE A 125 -4.78 13.52 -6.37
C PHE A 125 -3.32 13.95 -6.48
N TRP A 126 -2.86 14.12 -7.72
CA TRP A 126 -1.53 14.62 -8.03
C TRP A 126 -1.69 16.06 -8.54
N ASP A 127 -1.28 17.02 -7.73
CA ASP A 127 -1.19 18.43 -8.13
C ASP A 127 0.17 18.74 -8.79
#